data_AF-A0AAD9VHA4-F1
#
_entry.id   AF-A0AAD9VHA4-F1
#
_cell.length_a   1.000
_cell.length_b   1.000
_cell.length_c   1.000
_cell.angle_alpha   90.00
_cell.angle_beta   90.00
_cell.angle_gamma   90.00
#
_symmetry.space_group_name_H-M   'P 1'
#
loop_
_entity.id
_entity.type
_entity.pdbx_description
1 polymer ?
#
loop_
_entity_poly.entity_id
_entity_poly.type
_entity_poly.pdbx_seq_one_letter_code
_entity_poly.pdbx_strand_id
1 'polypeptide(L)'
;MSEARQPQLEAEGLVNLRETLKENEGKKIFIMFIGSIVEEGEHVGESWCPDCRDAEPVVEAALQQASPEMTFILALVGDKPVTSEFKLTEVPTIVEYGTDKRLGCEDCKVQDKVNSFFPK
;
A
#
# COMPACT_ATOMS: atom_id res chain seq x y z
N MET A 1 -3.92 -21.05 5.85
CA MET A 1 -2.82 -21.10 4.86
C MET A 1 -3.15 -20.01 3.86
N SER A 2 -2.50 -18.86 3.81
CA SER A 2 -1.12 -18.52 4.12
C SER A 2 -1.07 -17.03 4.42
N GLU A 3 -0.49 -16.63 5.54
CA GLU A 3 -0.10 -15.23 5.75
C GLU A 3 1.36 -15.26 6.20
N ALA A 4 2.24 -15.52 5.25
CA ALA A 4 3.62 -15.06 5.38
C ALA A 4 3.66 -13.59 4.95
N ARG A 5 2.78 -12.75 5.53
CA ARG A 5 2.85 -11.31 5.35
C ARG A 5 4.16 -10.88 6.00
N GLN A 6 5.04 -10.30 5.20
CA GLN A 6 6.19 -9.55 5.71
C GLN A 6 5.69 -8.52 6.76
N PRO A 7 6.56 -7.96 7.62
CA PRO A 7 6.13 -6.94 8.60
C PRO A 7 5.75 -5.64 7.88
N GLN A 8 4.56 -5.64 7.26
CA GLN A 8 3.92 -4.49 6.65
C GLN A 8 3.09 -3.84 7.76
N LEU A 9 3.25 -2.52 7.95
CA LEU A 9 2.45 -1.80 8.93
C LEU A 9 1.07 -1.54 8.33
N GLU A 10 0.04 -2.17 8.86
CA GLU A 10 -1.33 -1.93 8.42
C GLU A 10 -1.89 -0.72 9.18
N ALA A 11 -2.35 0.27 8.43
CA ALA A 11 -2.90 1.52 8.96
C ALA A 11 -4.32 1.72 8.45
N GLU A 12 -5.28 1.48 9.33
CA GLU A 12 -6.69 1.76 9.06
C GLU A 12 -6.99 3.23 9.32
N GLY A 13 -7.31 3.95 8.25
CA GLY A 13 -7.64 5.37 8.31
C GLY A 13 -6.46 6.33 8.47
N LEU A 14 -6.76 7.61 8.25
CA LEU A 14 -5.76 8.70 8.22
C LEU A 14 -5.04 8.94 9.55
N VAL A 15 -5.71 8.66 10.67
CA VAL A 15 -5.14 8.90 12.01
C VAL A 15 -4.00 7.92 12.28
N ASN A 16 -4.26 6.62 12.15
CA ASN A 16 -3.24 5.59 12.32
C ASN A 16 -2.09 5.78 11.31
N LEU A 17 -2.42 6.07 10.05
CA LEU A 17 -1.40 6.33 9.03
C LEU A 17 -0.45 7.46 9.47
N ARG A 18 -0.98 8.58 9.99
CA ARG A 18 -0.17 9.70 10.47
C ARG A 18 0.70 9.34 11.66
N GLU A 19 0.22 8.50 12.57
CA GLU A 19 1.01 8.02 13.71
C GLU A 19 2.16 7.14 13.23
N THR A 20 1.88 6.15 12.38
CA THR A 20 2.90 5.26 11.82
C THR A 20 3.95 6.03 11.01
N LEU A 21 3.53 7.06 10.27
CA LEU A 21 4.44 7.93 9.53
C LEU A 21 5.38 8.71 10.45
N LYS A 22 4.89 9.20 11.60
CA LYS A 22 5.71 9.87 12.60
C LYS A 22 6.67 8.93 13.29
N GLU A 23 6.24 7.71 13.61
CA GLU A 23 7.10 6.70 14.26
C GLU A 23 8.24 6.22 13.36
N ASN A 24 8.03 6.26 12.04
CA ASN A 24 9.01 5.87 11.04
C ASN A 24 9.70 7.07 10.37
N GLU A 25 9.52 8.27 10.92
CA GLU A 25 10.11 9.49 10.40
C GLU A 25 11.64 9.36 10.35
N GLY A 26 12.21 9.58 9.16
CA GLY A 26 13.65 9.43 8.91
C GLY A 26 14.05 8.15 8.15
N LYS A 27 13.12 7.22 7.92
CA LYS A 27 13.30 6.09 6.98
C LYS A 27 12.62 6.37 5.64
N LYS A 28 12.92 5.55 4.63
CA LYS A 28 12.14 5.55 3.39
C LYS A 28 10.80 4.87 3.64
N ILE A 29 9.72 5.64 3.63
CA ILE A 29 8.39 5.11 3.88
C ILE A 29 7.61 5.04 2.56
N PHE A 30 7.03 3.88 2.31
CA PHE A 30 6.17 3.62 1.17
C PHE A 30 4.76 3.34 1.67
N ILE A 31 3.79 4.10 1.20
CA ILE A 31 2.39 3.98 1.61
C ILE A 31 1.61 3.44 0.42
N MET A 32 0.96 2.29 0.58
CA MET A 32 0.04 1.74 -0.41
C MET A 32 -1.39 1.93 0.07
N PHE A 33 -2.15 2.69 -0.70
CA PHE A 33 -3.57 2.90 -0.45
C PHE A 33 -4.37 1.84 -1.17
N ILE A 34 -5.13 1.06 -0.42
CA ILE A 34 -6.06 0.06 -0.96
C ILE A 34 -7.45 0.30 -0.41
N GLY A 35 -8.46 -0.13 -1.18
CA GLY A 35 -9.82 -0.18 -0.67
C GLY A 35 -9.92 -1.09 0.55
N SER A 36 -10.84 -0.77 1.48
CA SER A 36 -11.10 -1.61 2.65
C SER A 36 -11.18 -3.09 2.29
N ILE A 37 -10.65 -3.91 3.20
CA ILE A 37 -10.89 -5.34 3.14
C ILE A 37 -12.38 -5.61 3.35
N VAL A 38 -12.88 -6.59 2.62
CA VAL A 38 -14.21 -7.13 2.84
C VAL A 38 -14.16 -7.86 4.18
N GLU A 39 -14.84 -7.32 5.18
CA GLU A 39 -14.90 -7.90 6.52
C GLU A 39 -15.95 -9.04 6.61
N GLU A 40 -16.88 -9.09 5.64
CA GLU A 40 -17.98 -10.06 5.61
C GLU A 40 -18.37 -10.41 4.16
N GLY A 41 -18.51 -11.71 3.84
CA GLY A 41 -18.91 -12.19 2.51
C GLY A 41 -17.97 -13.27 1.93
N GLU A 42 -18.08 -13.54 0.63
CA GLU A 42 -17.26 -14.58 -0.06
C GLU A 42 -15.77 -14.19 -0.23
N HIS A 43 -15.39 -12.96 0.13
CA HIS A 43 -14.04 -12.43 -0.01
C HIS A 43 -13.46 -11.85 1.30
N VAL A 44 -13.82 -12.46 2.43
CA VAL A 44 -13.34 -12.05 3.76
C VAL A 44 -11.81 -11.93 3.80
N GLY A 45 -11.31 -10.75 4.18
CA GLY A 45 -9.88 -10.45 4.28
C GLY A 45 -9.21 -10.00 2.98
N GLU A 46 -9.97 -9.86 1.88
CA GLU A 46 -9.47 -9.33 0.61
C GLU A 46 -10.05 -7.95 0.33
N SER A 47 -9.31 -7.07 -0.35
CA SER A 47 -9.85 -5.79 -0.80
C SER A 47 -11.09 -5.96 -1.69
N TRP A 48 -12.10 -5.09 -1.53
CA TRP A 48 -13.31 -5.14 -2.38
C TRP A 48 -13.03 -4.80 -3.85
N CYS A 49 -11.89 -4.14 -4.10
CA CYS A 49 -11.46 -3.71 -5.43
C CYS A 49 -10.62 -4.82 -6.09
N PRO A 50 -11.00 -5.32 -7.28
CA PRO A 50 -10.26 -6.39 -7.96
C PRO A 50 -8.82 -5.99 -8.29
N ASP A 51 -8.60 -4.72 -8.66
CA ASP A 51 -7.26 -4.21 -8.98
C ASP A 51 -6.32 -4.22 -7.77
N CYS A 52 -6.86 -4.02 -6.56
CA CYS A 52 -6.08 -4.09 -5.33
C CYS A 52 -5.60 -5.53 -5.06
N ARG A 53 -6.44 -6.54 -5.33
CA ARG A 53 -6.09 -7.96 -5.16
C ARG A 53 -5.02 -8.42 -6.13
N ASP A 54 -5.03 -7.94 -7.36
CA ASP A 54 -3.97 -8.24 -8.33
C ASP A 54 -2.66 -7.52 -7.98
N ALA A 55 -2.73 -6.32 -7.39
CA ALA A 55 -1.56 -5.54 -7.03
C ALA A 55 -0.85 -6.04 -5.76
N GLU A 56 -1.58 -6.51 -4.75
CA GLU A 56 -1.01 -7.05 -3.50
C GLU A 56 0.14 -8.07 -3.72
N PRO A 57 -0.04 -9.17 -4.48
CA PRO A 57 1.02 -10.15 -4.68
C PRO A 57 2.19 -9.59 -5.51
N VAL A 58 1.92 -8.65 -6.42
CA VAL A 58 2.96 -7.97 -7.20
C VAL A 58 3.84 -7.10 -6.31
N VAL A 59 3.21 -6.36 -5.39
CA VAL A 59 3.89 -5.51 -4.43
C VAL A 59 4.65 -6.35 -3.40
N GLU A 60 4.05 -7.41 -2.87
CA GLU A 60 4.73 -8.31 -1.93
C GLU A 60 5.99 -8.93 -2.55
N ALA A 61 5.90 -9.42 -3.79
CA ALA A 61 7.06 -9.96 -4.50
C ALA A 61 8.16 -8.92 -4.74
N ALA A 62 7.79 -7.65 -4.86
CA ALA A 62 8.74 -6.55 -5.00
C ALA A 62 9.36 -6.15 -3.64
N LEU A 63 8.56 -6.12 -2.58
CA LEU A 63 9.01 -5.89 -1.21
C LEU A 63 10.02 -6.95 -0.74
N GLN A 64 9.84 -8.22 -1.14
CA GLN A 64 10.81 -9.29 -0.87
C GLN A 64 12.19 -9.04 -1.50
N GLN A 65 12.26 -8.27 -2.59
CA GLN A 65 13.51 -7.94 -3.29
C GLN A 65 14.04 -6.56 -2.93
N ALA A 66 13.27 -5.78 -2.17
CA ALA A 66 13.60 -4.43 -1.80
C ALA A 66 14.39 -4.36 -0.49
N SER A 67 14.99 -3.20 -0.24
CA SER A 67 15.84 -2.96 0.92
C SER A 67 15.04 -3.09 2.22
N PRO A 68 15.51 -3.86 3.23
CA PRO A 68 14.85 -4.00 4.52
C PRO A 68 14.90 -2.71 5.37
N GLU A 69 15.65 -1.70 4.94
CA GLU A 69 15.72 -0.39 5.62
C GLU A 69 14.51 0.50 5.31
N MET A 70 13.69 0.12 4.34
CA MET A 70 12.46 0.84 4.02
C MET A 70 11.28 0.32 4.86
N THR A 71 10.37 1.22 5.19
CA THR A 71 9.13 0.92 5.87
C THR A 71 8.00 0.90 4.84
N PHE A 72 7.25 -0.21 4.76
CA PHE A 72 6.05 -0.29 3.96
C PHE A 72 4.80 -0.23 4.85
N ILE A 73 3.87 0.65 4.49
CA ILE A 73 2.63 0.89 5.21
C ILE A 73 1.45 0.63 4.26
N LEU A 74 0.55 -0.27 4.65
CA LEU A 74 -0.68 -0.54 3.93
C LEU A 74 -1.80 0.31 4.54
N ALA A 75 -2.24 1.33 3.81
CA ALA A 75 -3.29 2.24 4.24
C ALA A 75 -4.66 1.77 3.72
N LEU A 76 -5.49 1.26 4.62
CA LEU A 76 -6.85 0.84 4.31
C LEU A 76 -7.74 2.09 4.24
N VAL A 77 -8.18 2.40 3.02
CA VAL A 77 -9.13 3.48 2.76
C VAL A 77 -10.51 2.86 2.54
N GLY A 78 -11.44 3.18 3.43
CA GLY A 78 -12.80 2.66 3.36
C GLY A 78 -13.60 3.16 2.17
N ASP A 79 -14.92 3.18 2.33
CA ASP A 79 -15.87 3.53 1.27
C ASP A 79 -15.72 4.97 0.75
N LYS A 80 -15.04 5.84 1.50
CA LYS A 80 -14.82 7.23 1.12
C LYS A 80 -13.47 7.39 0.46
N PRO A 81 -13.40 7.94 -0.77
CA PRO A 81 -12.13 8.23 -1.39
C PRO A 81 -11.40 9.25 -0.53
N VAL A 82 -10.16 8.96 -0.16
CA VAL A 82 -9.26 9.85 0.58
C VAL A 82 -8.71 10.90 -0.39
N THR A 83 -9.62 11.56 -1.11
CA THR A 83 -9.34 12.52 -2.18
C THR A 83 -8.83 13.85 -1.66
N SER A 84 -9.12 14.19 -0.40
CA SER A 84 -8.88 15.54 0.11
C SER A 84 -7.46 15.76 0.64
N GLU A 85 -6.85 14.75 1.28
CA GLU A 85 -5.51 14.89 1.87
C GLU A 85 -4.39 14.40 0.95
N PHE A 86 -4.57 13.24 0.30
CA PHE A 86 -3.52 12.62 -0.52
C PHE A 86 -3.74 12.79 -2.03
N LYS A 87 -4.81 13.47 -2.46
CA LYS A 87 -5.21 13.64 -3.88
C LYS A 87 -5.20 12.32 -4.66
N LEU A 88 -5.56 11.23 -4.00
CA LEU A 88 -5.66 9.92 -4.62
C LEU A 88 -6.83 9.95 -5.60
N THR A 89 -6.55 9.61 -6.85
CA THR A 89 -7.54 9.62 -7.93
C THR A 89 -8.19 8.23 -8.07
N GLU A 90 -7.46 7.19 -7.66
CA GLU A 90 -7.81 5.78 -7.83
C GLU A 90 -7.10 4.92 -6.78
N VAL A 91 -7.62 3.72 -6.53
CA VAL A 91 -6.95 2.66 -5.76
C VAL A 91 -6.78 1.42 -6.64
N PRO A 92 -5.72 0.62 -6.47
CA PRO A 92 -4.59 0.82 -5.56
C PRO A 92 -3.66 1.95 -6.02
N THR A 93 -3.09 2.71 -5.07
CA THR A 93 -2.05 3.72 -5.36
C THR A 93 -0.92 3.61 -4.34
N ILE A 94 0.33 3.56 -4.81
CA ILE A 94 1.51 3.55 -3.94
C ILE A 94 2.17 4.93 -3.99
N VAL A 95 2.55 5.45 -2.84
CA VAL A 95 3.18 6.78 -2.70
C VAL A 95 4.43 6.63 -1.85
N GLU A 96 5.55 7.19 -2.31
CA GLU A 96 6.76 7.27 -1.49
C GLU A 96 6.69 8.56 -0.66
N TYR A 97 6.60 8.40 0.66
CA TYR A 97 6.50 9.53 1.58
C TYR A 97 7.82 10.30 1.63
N GLY A 98 7.75 11.62 1.48
CA GLY A 98 8.92 12.49 1.40
C GLY A 98 9.42 12.78 -0.02
N THR A 99 8.75 12.27 -1.07
CA THR A 99 9.03 12.59 -2.47
C THR A 99 7.73 12.79 -3.27
N ASP A 100 7.83 13.18 -4.55
CA ASP A 100 6.68 13.32 -5.46
C ASP A 100 6.37 12.02 -6.25
N LYS A 101 7.10 10.95 -5.97
CA LYS A 101 6.92 9.66 -6.64
C LYS A 101 5.66 8.95 -6.15
N ARG A 102 4.84 8.54 -7.12
CA ARG A 102 3.60 7.78 -6.91
C ARG A 102 3.38 6.81 -8.07
N LEU A 103 2.77 5.67 -7.79
CA LEU A 103 2.32 4.67 -8.77
C LEU A 103 0.81 4.56 -8.71
N GLY A 104 0.14 4.74 -9.84
CA GLY A 104 -1.31 4.54 -9.96
C GLY A 104 -1.69 3.07 -10.10
N CYS A 105 -2.98 2.79 -10.29
CA CYS A 105 -3.52 1.43 -10.37
C CYS A 105 -2.89 0.63 -11.52
N GLU A 106 -2.71 1.26 -12.68
CA GLU A 106 -2.10 0.61 -13.86
C GLU A 106 -0.64 0.20 -13.61
N ASP A 107 0.10 1.00 -12.84
CA ASP A 107 1.51 0.73 -12.54
C ASP A 107 1.69 -0.30 -11.43
N CYS A 108 0.76 -0.33 -10.47
CA CYS A 108 0.78 -1.29 -9.35
C CYS A 108 0.66 -2.75 -9.82
N LYS A 109 0.07 -2.99 -10.99
CA LYS A 109 -0.01 -4.32 -11.61
C LYS A 109 1.27 -4.75 -12.34
N VAL A 110 2.17 -3.80 -12.61
CA VAL A 110 3.39 -4.05 -13.38
C VAL A 110 4.55 -4.27 -12.42
N GLN A 111 4.88 -5.55 -12.19
CA GLN A 111 5.96 -5.95 -11.27
C GLN A 111 7.28 -5.24 -11.56
N ASP A 112 7.61 -5.01 -12.83
CA ASP A 112 8.85 -4.34 -13.22
C ASP A 112 8.91 -2.87 -12.76
N LYS A 113 7.77 -2.18 -12.82
CA LYS A 113 7.64 -0.79 -12.34
C LYS A 113 7.67 -0.73 -10.82
N VAL A 114 6.95 -1.62 -10.16
CA VAL A 114 6.93 -1.72 -8.70
C VAL A 114 8.33 -2.06 -8.16
N ASN A 115 9.03 -3.02 -8.77
CA ASN A 115 10.42 -3.36 -8.47
C ASN A 115 11.39 -2.20 -8.69
N SER A 116 11.14 -1.36 -9.69
CA SER A 116 11.97 -0.18 -9.98
C SER A 116 11.64 0.99 -9.06
N PHE A 117 10.45 1.00 -8.48
CA PHE A 117 9.99 2.01 -7.54
C PHE A 117 10.57 1.78 -6.15
N PHE A 118 10.58 0.53 -5.70
CA PHE A 118 11.21 0.17 -4.44
C PHE A 118 12.73 0.22 -4.55
N PRO A 119 13.42 0.82 -3.56
CA PRO A 119 14.86 0.79 -3.49
C PRO A 119 15.31 -0.66 -3.23
N LYS A 120 16.30 -1.11 -4.00
CA LYS A 120 17.01 -2.38 -3.77
C LYS A 120 18.17 -2.18 -2.79
#